data_AF-A0A940TBP2-F1
#
_entry.id   AF-A0A940TBP2-F1
#
_cell.length_a   1.000
_cell.length_b   1.000
_cell.length_c   1.000
_cell.angle_alpha   90.00
_cell.angle_beta   90.00
_cell.angle_gamma   90.00
#
_symmetry.space_group_name_H-M   'P 1'
#
loop_
_entity.id
_entity.type
_entity.pdbx_description
1 polymer ?
#
loop_
_entity_poly.entity_id
_entity_poly.type
_entity_poly.pdbx_seq_one_letter_code
_entity_poly.pdbx_strand_id
1 'polypeptide(L)' 'MKPDSLEKLLETNQKAQTFFGSLPDFVQGGIMLRSGEIKNENDLHKCAESIFHEFE' A
#
# COMPACT_ATOMS: atom_id res chain seq x y z
N MET A 1 -4.67 4.93 19.39
CA MET A 1 -4.80 4.61 17.95
C MET A 1 -4.02 3.34 17.70
N LYS A 2 -4.62 2.31 17.10
CA LYS A 2 -3.83 1.17 16.61
C LYS A 2 -3.04 1.73 15.42
N PRO A 3 -1.72 1.56 15.36
CA PRO A 3 -0.97 1.99 14.18
C PRO A 3 -1.55 1.26 12.98
N ASP A 4 -1.93 2.00 11.93
CA ASP A 4 -2.36 1.37 10.69
C ASP A 4 -1.23 0.48 10.20
N SER A 5 -1.56 -0.78 9.87
CA SER A 5 -0.57 -1.81 9.56
C SER A 5 0.30 -1.42 8.34
N LEU A 6 -0.25 -0.60 7.45
CA LEU A 6 0.48 0.05 6.36
C LEU A 6 1.51 1.07 6.85
N GLU A 7 1.16 2.01 7.73
CA GLU A 7 2.10 3.03 8.24
C GLU A 7 3.33 2.37 8.87
N LYS A 8 3.09 1.39 9.75
CA LYS A 8 4.18 0.64 10.38
C LYS A 8 5.03 -0.11 9.36
N LEU A 9 4.42 -0.66 8.30
CA LEU A 9 5.15 -1.32 7.22
C LEU A 9 6.04 -0.32 6.48
N LEU A 10 5.53 0.86 6.14
CA LEU A 10 6.28 1.88 5.41
C LEU A 10 7.41 2.50 6.25
N GLU A 11 7.23 2.59 7.57
CA GLU A 11 8.27 3.05 8.50
C GLU A 11 9.39 2.03 8.70
N THR A 12 9.06 0.73 8.73
CA THR A 12 10.02 -0.33 9.08
C THR A 12 10.61 -1.05 7.88
N ASN A 13 10.02 -0.89 6.69
CA ASN A 13 10.46 -1.54 5.47
C ASN A 13 10.69 -0.54 4.33
N GLN A 14 11.96 -0.28 4.06
CA GLN A 14 12.39 0.65 3.01
C GLN A 14 11.99 0.23 1.59
N LYS A 15 11.88 -1.08 1.32
CA LYS A 15 11.43 -1.56 0.01
C LYS A 15 9.94 -1.29 -0.18
N ALA A 16 9.12 -1.60 0.83
CA ALA A 16 7.69 -1.26 0.81
C ALA A 16 7.47 0.25 0.66
N GLN A 17 8.26 1.07 1.37
CA GLN A 17 8.23 2.54 1.24
C GLN A 17 8.56 3.02 -0.17
N THR A 18 9.64 2.49 -0.75
CA THR A 18 10.09 2.85 -2.10
C THR A 18 9.04 2.44 -3.14
N PHE A 19 8.50 1.22 -3.03
CA PHE A 19 7.45 0.74 -3.91
C PHE A 19 6.21 1.62 -3.81
N PHE A 20 5.69 1.84 -2.58
CA PHE A 20 4.51 2.68 -2.36
C PHE A 20 4.69 4.09 -2.92
N GLY A 21 5.84 4.72 -2.69
CA GLY A 21 6.14 6.05 -3.23
C GLY A 21 6.34 6.11 -4.74
N SER A 22 6.58 4.98 -5.41
CA SER A 22 6.68 4.89 -6.87
C SER A 22 5.32 4.73 -7.57
N LEU A 23 4.25 4.46 -6.81
CA LEU A 23 2.92 4.25 -7.37
C LEU A 23 2.25 5.58 -7.76
N PRO A 24 1.36 5.60 -8.75
CA PRO A 24 0.54 6.77 -9.06
C PRO A 24 -0.34 7.20 -7.88
N ASP A 25 -0.67 8.49 -7.80
CA ASP A 25 -1.46 9.07 -6.70
C ASP A 25 -2.80 8.35 -6.47
N PHE A 26 -3.50 7.94 -7.55
CA PHE A 26 -4.78 7.24 -7.43
C PHE A 26 -4.63 5.85 -6.78
N VAL A 27 -3.51 5.16 -7.05
CA VAL A 27 -3.19 3.87 -6.44
C VAL A 27 -2.79 4.06 -4.99
N GLN A 28 -1.96 5.06 -4.68
CA GLN A 28 -1.60 5.40 -3.31
C GLN A 28 -2.84 5.73 -2.47
N GLY A 29 -3.77 6.51 -3.03
CA GLY A 29 -5.05 6.83 -2.40
C GLY A 29 -5.91 5.59 -2.17
N GLY A 30 -6.03 4.70 -3.16
CA GLY A 30 -6.76 3.44 -3.02
C GLY A 30 -6.16 2.51 -1.94
N ILE A 31 -4.83 2.44 -1.88
CA ILE A 31 -4.10 1.70 -0.85
C ILE A 31 -4.34 2.29 0.54
N MET A 32 -4.32 3.62 0.68
CA MET A 32 -4.59 4.30 1.95
C MET A 32 -6.01 4.02 2.47
N LEU A 33 -7.00 3.89 1.57
CA LEU A 33 -8.36 3.49 1.93
C LEU A 33 -8.48 2.02 2.39
N ARG A 34 -7.56 1.14 1.92
CA ARG A 34 -7.50 -0.29 2.26
C ARG A 34 -6.34 -0.61 3.20
N SER A 35 -5.82 0.39 3.94
CA SER A 35 -4.59 0.27 4.75
C SER A 35 -4.65 -0.83 5.81
N GLY A 36 -5.84 -1.12 6.35
CA GLY A 36 -6.06 -2.19 7.33
C GLY A 36 -5.91 -3.62 6.77
N GLU A 37 -5.89 -3.78 5.44
CA GLU A 37 -5.70 -5.06 4.76
C GLU A 37 -4.21 -5.36 4.53
N ILE A 38 -3.34 -4.36 4.63
CA ILE A 38 -1.93 -4.47 4.29
C ILE A 38 -1.10 -4.73 5.54
N LYS A 39 -0.53 -5.94 5.64
CA LYS A 39 0.30 -6.35 6.78
C LYS A 39 1.76 -6.61 6.39
N ASN A 40 2.05 -6.73 5.11
CA ASN A 40 3.36 -7.03 4.56
C ASN A 40 3.47 -6.54 3.10
N GLU A 41 4.66 -6.68 2.50
CA GLU A 41 4.91 -6.28 1.10
C GLU A 41 3.98 -6.98 0.10
N ASN A 42 3.72 -8.27 0.28
CA ASN A 42 2.91 -9.03 -0.66
C ASN A 42 1.46 -8.50 -0.70
N ASP A 43 0.90 -8.14 0.47
CA ASP A 43 -0.43 -7.51 0.54
C ASP A 43 -0.42 -6.15 -0.17
N LEU A 44 0.66 -5.38 -0.02
CA LEU A 44 0.84 -4.08 -0.68
C LEU A 44 0.88 -4.22 -2.21
N HIS A 45 1.67 -5.17 -2.72
CA HIS A 45 1.75 -5.45 -4.16
C HIS A 45 0.39 -5.89 -4.73
N LYS A 46 -0.29 -6.82 -4.06
CA LYS A 46 -1.61 -7.29 -4.49
C LYS A 46 -2.66 -6.18 -4.48
N CYS A 47 -2.63 -5.32 -3.46
CA CYS A 47 -3.54 -4.18 -3.38
C CYS A 47 -3.31 -3.21 -4.54
N ALA A 48 -2.03 -2.89 -4.83
CA ALA A 48 -1.68 -2.05 -5.97
C ALA A 48 -2.15 -2.66 -7.30
N GLU A 49 -1.88 -3.94 -7.55
CA GLU A 49 -2.32 -4.66 -8.76
C GLU A 49 -3.84 -4.68 -8.91
N SER A 50 -4.58 -4.92 -7.81
CA SER A 50 -6.04 -4.89 -7.80
C SER A 50 -6.57 -3.51 -8.19
N ILE A 51 -5.98 -2.45 -7.65
CA ILE A 51 -6.41 -1.08 -7.98
C ILE A 51 -6.07 -0.75 -9.43
N PHE A 52 -4.91 -1.17 -9.95
CA PHE A 52 -4.62 -0.98 -11.37
C PHE A 52 -5.67 -1.62 -12.28
N HIS A 53 -6.08 -2.86 -11.98
CA HIS A 53 -7.10 -3.56 -12.77
C HIS A 53 -8.51 -2.96 -12.64
N GLU A 54 -8.80 -2.23 -11.56
CA GLU A 54 -10.08 -1.54 -11.40
C GLU A 54 -10.19 -0.28 -12.30
N PHE A 55 -9.07 0.22 -12.82
CA PHE A 55 -8.97 1.44 -13.63
C PHE A 55 -8.49 1.21 -15.09
N GLU A 56 -8.20 -0.04 -15.47
CA GLU A 56 -8.07 -0.49 -16.87
C GLU A 56 -9.41 -0.90 -17.47
#